data_AF-A0AAE3MAK3-F1
#
_entry.id   AF-A0AAE3MAK3-F1
#
_cell.length_a   1.000
_cell.length_b   1.000
_cell.length_c   1.000
_cell.angle_alpha   90.00
_cell.angle_beta   90.00
_cell.angle_gamma   90.00
#
_symmetry.space_group_name_H-M   'P 1'
#
loop_
_entity.id
_entity.type
_entity.pdbx_description
1 polymer ?
#
loop_
_entity_poly.entity_id
_entity_poly.type
_entity_poly.pdbx_seq_one_letter_code
_entity_poly.pdbx_strand_id
1 'polypeptide(L)'
;IPADGGLPISTTFSAVVTVKATGCTSETEVVITVNPDPALQTTSAIYCADEAAGFDINTFNDDILTSGSVADYTFAWTGTLAIPADGTTAEETTFRAVVTDNTTGCTSETEVVITVNPDPALQATSAIYCADEAAEFDINTFNDDILTSGNVDDYTFVWTGTLAIPADGGTPEETTFRAVVTDNTTGCTSETEVVITVNPDPALQATSATSCADEA
;
A
#
# COMPACT_ATOMS: atom_id res chain seq x y z
N ILE A 1 40.30 14.61 -1.98
CA ILE A 1 39.26 13.59 -1.68
C ILE A 1 38.40 13.52 -2.92
N PRO A 2 38.23 12.34 -3.53
CA PRO A 2 37.36 12.18 -4.70
C PRO A 2 35.91 12.52 -4.34
N ALA A 3 35.13 12.96 -5.32
CA ALA A 3 33.68 13.08 -5.15
C ALA A 3 33.05 11.68 -5.10
N ASP A 4 31.91 11.58 -4.44
CA ASP A 4 31.12 10.36 -4.35
C ASP A 4 30.81 9.78 -5.73
N GLY A 5 30.97 8.45 -5.91
CA GLY A 5 30.87 7.76 -7.21
C GLY A 5 31.88 8.19 -8.28
N GLY A 6 32.92 8.94 -7.90
CA GLY A 6 33.95 9.44 -8.81
C GLY A 6 34.97 8.39 -9.25
N LEU A 7 36.08 8.85 -9.83
CA LEU A 7 37.26 8.01 -10.07
C LEU A 7 38.23 8.08 -8.87
N PRO A 8 38.99 7.00 -8.60
CA PRO A 8 40.03 7.04 -7.58
C PRO A 8 41.09 8.10 -7.92
N ILE A 9 41.57 8.80 -6.90
CA ILE A 9 42.64 9.80 -7.04
C ILE A 9 43.91 9.25 -6.39
N SER A 10 45.00 9.23 -7.14
CA SER A 10 46.31 8.78 -6.64
C SER A 10 47.32 9.93 -6.55
N THR A 11 48.09 9.98 -5.46
CA THR A 11 49.21 10.91 -5.28
C THR A 11 50.49 10.10 -5.04
N THR A 12 51.55 10.40 -5.78
CA THR A 12 52.86 9.75 -5.63
C THR A 12 53.82 10.66 -4.87
N PHE A 13 54.47 10.12 -3.83
CA PHE A 13 55.52 10.77 -3.07
C PHE A 13 56.85 10.10 -3.35
N SER A 14 57.83 10.86 -3.84
CA SER A 14 59.19 10.38 -4.10
C SER A 14 60.15 10.84 -3.00
N ALA A 15 60.95 9.91 -2.48
CA ALA A 15 62.02 10.19 -1.54
C ALA A 15 63.36 9.85 -2.18
N VAL A 16 64.24 10.86 -2.30
CA VAL A 16 65.60 10.69 -2.83
C VAL A 16 66.60 10.78 -1.68
N VAL A 17 67.31 9.69 -1.43
CA VAL A 17 68.40 9.63 -0.46
C VAL A 17 69.71 9.87 -1.20
N THR A 18 70.49 10.85 -0.75
CA THR A 18 71.81 11.17 -1.33
C THR A 18 72.91 10.96 -0.28
N VAL A 19 73.91 10.15 -0.62
CA VAL A 19 75.10 9.98 0.22
C VAL A 19 76.03 11.16 0.01
N LYS A 20 76.13 12.06 1.00
CA LYS A 20 76.89 13.32 0.89
C LYS A 20 78.36 13.13 0.48
N ALA A 21 79.00 12.04 0.88
CA ALA A 21 80.41 11.79 0.62
C ALA A 21 80.71 11.30 -0.80
N THR A 22 79.79 10.55 -1.43
CA THR A 22 80.01 9.94 -2.75
C THR A 22 79.14 10.56 -3.84
N GLY A 23 78.11 11.31 -3.48
CA GLY A 23 77.11 11.83 -4.41
C GLY A 23 76.14 10.75 -4.95
N CYS A 24 76.25 9.49 -4.50
CA CYS A 24 75.33 8.44 -4.93
C CYS A 24 73.92 8.72 -4.42
N THR A 25 72.92 8.57 -5.29
CA THR A 25 71.50 8.72 -4.96
C THR A 25 70.76 7.39 -5.06
N SER A 26 69.71 7.24 -4.26
CA SER A 26 68.70 6.20 -4.38
C SER A 26 67.34 6.84 -4.26
N GLU A 27 66.39 6.41 -5.08
CA GLU A 27 65.02 6.91 -5.05
C GLU A 27 64.07 5.78 -4.67
N THR A 28 63.03 6.13 -3.92
CA THR A 28 61.88 5.26 -3.66
C THR A 28 60.61 6.08 -3.80
N GLU A 29 59.54 5.44 -4.25
CA GLU A 29 58.23 6.07 -4.38
C GLU A 29 57.21 5.40 -3.47
N VAL A 30 56.24 6.18 -3.00
CA VAL A 30 55.05 5.72 -2.30
C VAL A 30 53.84 6.30 -3.02
N VAL A 31 52.93 5.45 -3.47
CA VAL A 31 51.66 5.85 -4.10
C VAL A 31 50.54 5.74 -3.07
N ILE A 32 49.81 6.82 -2.85
CA ILE A 32 48.60 6.84 -2.03
C ILE A 32 47.40 6.97 -2.96
N THR A 33 46.51 5.97 -2.94
CA THR A 33 45.25 6.00 -3.69
C THR A 33 44.09 6.20 -2.73
N VAL A 34 43.20 7.14 -3.06
CA VAL A 34 41.95 7.40 -2.34
C VAL A 34 40.81 7.01 -3.26
N ASN A 35 40.03 6.01 -2.86
CA ASN A 35 38.84 5.56 -3.57
C ASN A 35 37.64 6.44 -3.17
N PRO A 36 36.71 6.70 -4.10
CA PRO A 36 35.46 7.37 -3.79
C PRO A 36 34.51 6.45 -3.02
N ASP A 37 33.60 7.07 -2.28
CA ASP A 37 32.48 6.35 -1.69
C ASP A 37 31.40 6.04 -2.77
N PRO A 38 30.41 5.17 -2.47
CA PRO A 38 29.28 4.90 -3.36
C PRO A 38 28.31 6.09 -3.47
N ALA A 39 27.97 6.51 -4.71
CA ALA A 39 27.07 7.64 -4.93
C ALA A 39 25.60 7.27 -4.78
N LEU A 40 24.99 7.77 -3.70
CA LEU A 40 23.61 7.45 -3.31
C LEU A 40 22.63 8.61 -3.47
N GLN A 41 21.35 8.28 -3.51
CA GLN A 41 20.23 9.22 -3.40
C GLN A 41 19.19 8.72 -2.38
N THR A 42 18.39 9.65 -1.87
CA THR A 42 17.22 9.36 -1.04
C THR A 42 15.99 9.17 -1.93
N THR A 43 15.10 8.26 -1.56
CA THR A 43 13.83 8.05 -2.28
C THR A 43 12.66 7.85 -1.30
N SER A 44 11.44 7.86 -1.83
CA SER A 44 10.23 7.58 -1.06
C SER A 44 9.19 6.84 -1.88
N ALA A 45 8.32 6.10 -1.20
CA ALA A 45 7.21 5.39 -1.80
C ALA A 45 5.98 5.39 -0.88
N ILE A 46 4.80 5.24 -1.49
CA ILE A 46 3.51 5.24 -0.80
C ILE A 46 2.79 3.95 -1.17
N TYR A 47 2.21 3.28 -0.18
CA TYR A 47 1.45 2.03 -0.33
C TYR A 47 0.13 2.08 0.42
N CYS A 48 -0.81 1.23 0.03
CA CYS A 48 -1.96 0.85 0.85
C CYS A 48 -1.61 -0.29 1.82
N ALA A 49 -2.41 -0.48 2.87
CA ALA A 49 -2.08 -1.42 3.94
C ALA A 49 -2.17 -2.87 3.44
N ASP A 50 -3.14 -3.16 2.59
CA ASP A 50 -3.31 -4.44 1.88
C ASP A 50 -2.15 -4.77 0.93
N GLU A 51 -1.54 -3.78 0.29
CA GLU A 51 -0.37 -3.94 -0.58
C GLU A 51 0.93 -4.19 0.21
N ALA A 52 0.98 -3.75 1.46
CA ALA A 52 2.18 -3.85 2.30
C ALA A 52 2.54 -5.31 2.70
N ALA A 53 1.63 -6.26 2.53
CA ALA A 53 1.86 -7.69 2.83
C ALA A 53 3.00 -8.31 1.99
N GLY A 54 3.34 -7.73 0.85
CA GLY A 54 4.43 -8.17 -0.04
C GLY A 54 5.69 -7.29 0.01
N PHE A 55 5.79 -6.37 0.97
CA PHE A 55 6.88 -5.40 1.01
C PHE A 55 8.26 -6.07 1.20
N ASP A 56 9.19 -5.76 0.30
CA ASP A 56 10.60 -6.13 0.39
C ASP A 56 11.46 -4.90 0.16
N ILE A 57 12.15 -4.42 1.21
CA ILE A 57 13.01 -3.24 1.12
C ILE A 57 14.14 -3.39 0.08
N ASN A 58 14.54 -4.62 -0.26
CA ASN A 58 15.60 -4.86 -1.24
C ASN A 58 15.20 -4.47 -2.67
N THR A 59 13.91 -4.25 -2.97
CA THR A 59 13.48 -3.74 -4.28
C THR A 59 14.00 -2.32 -4.54
N PHE A 60 14.34 -1.57 -3.49
CA PHE A 60 14.89 -0.21 -3.59
C PHE A 60 16.40 -0.16 -3.79
N ASN A 61 17.11 -1.30 -3.86
CA ASN A 61 18.57 -1.32 -3.98
C ASN A 61 19.07 -0.58 -5.23
N ASP A 62 18.34 -0.66 -6.35
CA ASP A 62 18.69 0.06 -7.58
C ASP A 62 18.28 1.55 -7.47
N ASP A 63 17.12 1.83 -6.89
CA ASP A 63 16.57 3.18 -6.76
C ASP A 63 17.47 4.13 -5.95
N ILE A 64 18.20 3.61 -4.96
CA ILE A 64 19.09 4.43 -4.13
C ILE A 64 20.46 4.69 -4.75
N LEU A 65 20.81 4.02 -5.86
CA LEU A 65 22.08 4.25 -6.56
C LEU A 65 21.93 5.35 -7.61
N THR A 66 22.93 6.24 -7.68
CA THR A 66 23.02 7.23 -8.77
C THR A 66 24.07 6.84 -9.82
N SER A 67 24.88 5.82 -9.53
CA SER A 67 25.87 5.24 -10.44
C SER A 67 26.22 3.81 -10.02
N GLY A 68 26.83 3.05 -10.94
CA GLY A 68 27.17 1.65 -10.73
C GLY A 68 25.98 0.71 -10.94
N SER A 69 26.14 -0.56 -10.56
CA SER A 69 25.08 -1.57 -10.60
C SER A 69 24.93 -2.22 -9.23
N VAL A 70 23.72 -2.65 -8.87
CA VAL A 70 23.43 -3.37 -7.62
C VAL A 70 24.40 -4.53 -7.37
N ALA A 71 24.89 -5.22 -8.41
CA ALA A 71 25.84 -6.33 -8.27
C ALA A 71 27.23 -5.91 -7.74
N ASP A 72 27.60 -4.64 -7.90
CA ASP A 72 28.88 -4.08 -7.46
C ASP A 72 28.88 -3.71 -5.97
N TYR A 73 27.70 -3.73 -5.33
CA TYR A 73 27.51 -3.28 -3.96
C TYR A 73 26.90 -4.36 -3.05
N THR A 74 27.10 -4.19 -1.75
CA THR A 74 26.38 -4.92 -0.69
C THR A 74 25.54 -3.92 0.10
N PHE A 75 24.29 -4.29 0.38
CA PHE A 75 23.30 -3.45 1.04
C PHE A 75 22.95 -4.02 2.41
N ALA A 76 23.02 -3.18 3.44
CA ALA A 76 22.53 -3.50 4.77
C ALA A 76 21.43 -2.50 5.16
N TRP A 77 20.20 -3.01 5.25
CA TRP A 77 19.04 -2.22 5.60
C TRP A 77 18.69 -2.34 7.09
N THR A 78 18.28 -1.22 7.67
CA THR A 78 17.66 -1.17 9.00
C THR A 78 16.36 -0.39 8.95
N GLY A 79 15.40 -0.80 9.79
CA GLY A 79 14.03 -0.30 9.78
C GLY A 79 13.04 -1.45 9.82
N THR A 80 11.85 -1.19 10.33
CA THR A 80 10.75 -2.16 10.36
C THR A 80 9.53 -1.44 9.85
N LEU A 81 8.93 -1.95 8.78
CA LEU A 81 7.71 -1.36 8.23
C LEU A 81 6.59 -1.39 9.28
N ALA A 82 6.03 -0.22 9.57
CA ALA A 82 4.79 -0.11 10.31
C ALA A 82 3.62 -0.11 9.32
N ILE A 83 2.63 -0.97 9.56
CA ILE A 83 1.39 -1.03 8.79
C ILE A 83 0.28 -0.53 9.73
N PRO A 84 -0.44 0.55 9.39
CA PRO A 84 -1.54 1.04 10.21
C PRO A 84 -2.70 0.06 10.19
N ALA A 85 -3.54 0.11 11.22
CA ALA A 85 -4.84 -0.55 11.18
C ALA A 85 -5.81 0.22 10.28
N ASP A 86 -6.80 -0.46 9.72
CA ASP A 86 -7.80 0.14 8.84
C ASP A 86 -8.46 1.37 9.48
N GLY A 87 -8.74 2.38 8.66
CA GLY A 87 -9.43 3.61 9.05
C GLY A 87 -8.69 4.51 10.06
N THR A 88 -7.41 4.22 10.33
CA THR A 88 -6.58 5.05 11.22
C THR A 88 -5.80 6.11 10.45
N THR A 89 -4.66 6.57 10.96
CA THR A 89 -3.77 7.50 10.26
C THR A 89 -2.65 6.75 9.56
N ALA A 90 -2.13 7.31 8.47
CA ALA A 90 -0.96 6.76 7.79
C ALA A 90 0.25 6.63 8.74
N GLU A 91 1.04 5.59 8.53
CA GLU A 91 2.30 5.35 9.23
C GLU A 91 3.46 5.64 8.28
N GLU A 92 4.47 6.36 8.77
CA GLU A 92 5.68 6.68 8.03
C GLU A 92 6.87 5.93 8.65
N THR A 93 7.60 5.19 7.83
CA THR A 93 8.79 4.44 8.23
C THR A 93 10.01 4.89 7.43
N THR A 94 11.08 5.28 8.12
CA THR A 94 12.39 5.55 7.48
C THR A 94 13.28 4.32 7.56
N PHE A 95 13.63 3.77 6.41
CA PHE A 95 14.67 2.75 6.27
C PHE A 95 16.02 3.41 6.02
N ARG A 96 17.06 2.93 6.71
CA ARG A 96 18.44 3.37 6.49
C ARG A 96 19.21 2.26 5.78
N ALA A 97 19.86 2.61 4.69
CA ALA A 97 20.79 1.73 3.98
C ALA A 97 22.22 2.12 4.27
N VAL A 98 23.05 1.12 4.56
CA VAL A 98 24.51 1.21 4.43
C VAL A 98 24.89 0.45 3.17
N VAL A 99 25.50 1.14 2.21
CA VAL A 99 25.92 0.58 0.92
C VAL A 99 27.43 0.48 0.92
N THR A 100 27.95 -0.72 0.64
CA THR A 100 29.40 -1.01 0.60
C THR A 100 29.81 -1.37 -0.81
N ASP A 101 30.84 -0.71 -1.35
CA ASP A 101 31.47 -1.10 -2.61
C ASP A 101 32.25 -2.41 -2.42
N ASN A 102 31.90 -3.44 -3.20
CA ASN A 102 32.47 -4.78 -3.05
C ASN A 102 33.96 -4.86 -3.44
N THR A 103 34.46 -3.89 -4.20
CA THR A 103 35.85 -3.85 -4.68
C THR A 103 36.75 -3.03 -3.75
N THR A 104 36.27 -1.87 -3.30
CA THR A 104 37.08 -0.91 -2.53
C THR A 104 36.84 -1.00 -1.03
N GLY A 105 35.68 -1.51 -0.61
CA GLY A 105 35.24 -1.53 0.78
C GLY A 105 34.79 -0.17 1.31
N CYS A 106 34.72 0.87 0.48
CA CYS A 106 34.18 2.17 0.86
C CYS A 106 32.66 2.08 1.11
N THR A 107 32.14 2.94 1.99
CA THR A 107 30.75 2.88 2.45
C THR A 107 30.08 4.24 2.41
N SER A 108 28.82 4.27 1.98
CA SER A 108 27.93 5.43 2.06
C SER A 108 26.61 5.05 2.72
N GLU A 109 25.89 6.03 3.25
CA GLU A 109 24.57 5.85 3.85
C GLU A 109 23.51 6.70 3.14
N THR A 110 22.29 6.18 3.07
CA THR A 110 21.12 6.91 2.57
C THR A 110 19.84 6.43 3.24
N GLU A 111 18.75 7.11 2.96
CA GLU A 111 17.44 6.86 3.54
C GLU A 111 16.37 6.61 2.46
N VAL A 112 15.45 5.72 2.79
CA VAL A 112 14.20 5.51 2.04
C VAL A 112 13.02 5.71 2.99
N VAL A 113 12.10 6.60 2.62
CA VAL A 113 10.92 6.89 3.42
C VAL A 113 9.71 6.21 2.81
N ILE A 114 9.07 5.33 3.57
CA ILE A 114 7.88 4.60 3.15
C ILE A 114 6.68 5.11 3.95
N THR A 115 5.64 5.54 3.25
CA THR A 115 4.35 5.90 3.86
C THR A 115 3.34 4.81 3.54
N VAL A 116 2.73 4.21 4.56
CA VAL A 116 1.64 3.25 4.39
C VAL A 116 0.35 3.92 4.82
N ASN A 117 -0.57 4.07 3.88
CA ASN A 117 -1.91 4.56 4.16
C ASN A 117 -2.79 3.39 4.63
N PRO A 118 -3.68 3.60 5.62
CA PRO A 118 -4.62 2.57 6.03
C PRO A 118 -5.69 2.37 4.98
N ASP A 119 -6.20 1.14 4.93
CA ASP A 119 -7.36 0.84 4.10
C ASP A 119 -8.65 1.33 4.80
N PRO A 120 -9.76 1.52 4.06
CA PRO A 120 -11.03 1.90 4.67
C PRO A 120 -11.48 0.87 5.72
N ALA A 121 -11.85 1.31 6.94
CA ALA A 121 -12.33 0.40 7.97
C ALA A 121 -13.82 0.05 7.78
N LEU A 122 -14.09 -1.16 7.31
CA LEU A 122 -15.43 -1.61 6.95
C LEU A 122 -16.01 -2.63 7.94
N GLN A 123 -17.33 -2.73 7.97
CA GLN A 123 -18.06 -3.81 8.64
C GLN A 123 -19.09 -4.43 7.70
N ALA A 124 -19.35 -5.73 7.91
CA ALA A 124 -20.48 -6.39 7.27
C ALA A 124 -21.77 -6.05 8.03
N THR A 125 -22.86 -5.86 7.30
CA THR A 125 -24.18 -5.61 7.91
C THR A 125 -25.27 -6.44 7.25
N SER A 126 -26.45 -6.44 7.85
CA SER A 126 -27.62 -7.14 7.33
C SER A 126 -28.89 -6.39 7.64
N ALA A 127 -29.86 -6.44 6.74
CA ALA A 127 -31.17 -5.84 6.93
C ALA A 127 -32.29 -6.77 6.43
N ILE A 128 -33.47 -6.60 7.02
CA ILE A 128 -34.67 -7.37 6.68
C ILE A 128 -35.75 -6.39 6.20
N TYR A 129 -36.35 -6.69 5.06
CA TYR A 129 -37.45 -5.91 4.47
C TYR A 129 -38.67 -6.80 4.26
N CYS A 130 -39.87 -6.20 4.26
CA CYS A 130 -41.05 -6.81 3.66
C CYS A 130 -41.06 -6.58 2.14
N ALA A 131 -41.82 -7.39 1.39
CA ALA A 131 -41.82 -7.31 -0.07
C ALA A 131 -42.39 -5.98 -0.59
N ASP A 132 -43.33 -5.38 0.13
CA ASP A 132 -43.87 -4.05 -0.15
C ASP A 132 -42.85 -2.91 0.09
N GLU A 133 -42.00 -3.03 1.11
CA GLU A 133 -40.93 -2.08 1.43
C GLU A 133 -39.75 -2.19 0.45
N ALA A 134 -39.50 -3.38 -0.10
CA ALA A 134 -38.40 -3.64 -1.02
C ALA A 134 -38.52 -2.87 -2.36
N ALA A 135 -39.69 -2.31 -2.68
CA ALA A 135 -39.90 -1.50 -3.87
C ALA A 135 -39.14 -0.16 -3.85
N GLU A 136 -38.81 0.36 -2.67
CA GLU A 136 -38.04 1.60 -2.48
C GLU A 136 -36.58 1.33 -2.08
N PHE A 137 -36.12 0.09 -2.21
CA PHE A 137 -34.77 -0.31 -1.84
C PHE A 137 -33.71 0.42 -2.68
N ASP A 138 -32.79 1.11 -2.01
CA ASP A 138 -31.58 1.67 -2.58
C ASP A 138 -30.38 1.21 -1.76
N ILE A 139 -29.49 0.42 -2.37
CA ILE A 139 -28.31 -0.11 -1.68
C ILE A 139 -27.38 1.01 -1.17
N ASN A 140 -27.40 2.19 -1.79
CA ASN A 140 -26.53 3.30 -1.39
C ASN A 140 -26.89 3.88 -0.01
N THR A 141 -28.08 3.57 0.53
CA THR A 141 -28.42 3.97 1.91
C THR A 141 -27.52 3.31 2.95
N PHE A 142 -26.87 2.19 2.60
CA PHE A 142 -25.95 1.46 3.47
C PHE A 142 -24.50 2.00 3.44
N ASN A 143 -24.19 3.03 2.65
CA ASN A 143 -22.82 3.52 2.53
C ASN A 143 -22.23 3.97 3.88
N ASP A 144 -23.02 4.63 4.72
CA ASP A 144 -22.60 5.03 6.08
C ASP A 144 -22.58 3.82 7.03
N ASP A 145 -23.56 2.90 6.92
CA ASP A 145 -23.69 1.73 7.79
C ASP A 145 -22.50 0.76 7.68
N ILE A 146 -21.88 0.65 6.51
CA ILE A 146 -20.73 -0.23 6.31
C ILE A 146 -19.40 0.38 6.76
N LEU A 147 -19.34 1.67 7.06
CA LEU A 147 -18.15 2.32 7.58
C LEU A 147 -18.11 2.21 9.10
N THR A 148 -16.93 1.90 9.65
CA THR A 148 -16.68 1.95 11.10
C THR A 148 -15.93 3.21 11.52
N SER A 149 -15.39 3.97 10.56
CA SER A 149 -14.72 5.25 10.76
C SER A 149 -14.66 6.08 9.48
N GLY A 150 -14.42 7.39 9.60
CA GLY A 150 -14.37 8.32 8.48
C GLY A 150 -15.73 8.91 8.13
N ASN A 151 -15.77 9.77 7.11
CA ASN A 151 -17.01 10.34 6.58
C ASN A 151 -17.30 9.69 5.23
N VAL A 152 -18.57 9.32 4.98
CA VAL A 152 -19.03 8.76 3.70
C VAL A 152 -18.60 9.57 2.48
N ASP A 153 -18.50 10.90 2.59
CA ASP A 153 -18.09 11.79 1.49
C ASP A 153 -16.59 11.63 1.10
N ASP A 154 -15.78 11.07 2.01
CA ASP A 154 -14.35 10.83 1.76
C ASP A 154 -14.11 9.54 0.97
N TYR A 155 -15.17 8.76 0.69
CA TYR A 155 -15.08 7.47 0.01
C TYR A 155 -15.93 7.39 -1.26
N THR A 156 -15.53 6.50 -2.16
CA THR A 156 -16.34 6.07 -3.31
C THR A 156 -16.79 4.63 -3.11
N PHE A 157 -18.07 4.35 -3.39
CA PHE A 157 -18.69 3.04 -3.18
C PHE A 157 -19.10 2.43 -4.51
N VAL A 158 -18.70 1.19 -4.76
CA VAL A 158 -19.13 0.41 -5.90
C VAL A 158 -19.80 -0.87 -5.41
N TRP A 159 -21.11 -0.95 -5.66
CA TRP A 159 -21.94 -2.09 -5.25
C TRP A 159 -22.16 -3.08 -6.40
N THR A 160 -22.13 -4.36 -6.05
CA THR A 160 -22.57 -5.45 -6.94
C THR A 160 -23.56 -6.34 -6.22
N GLY A 161 -24.58 -6.80 -6.93
CA GLY A 161 -25.71 -7.57 -6.39
C GLY A 161 -27.00 -7.19 -7.10
N THR A 162 -28.03 -8.02 -6.95
CA THR A 162 -29.37 -7.72 -7.49
C THR A 162 -30.39 -8.25 -6.51
N LEU A 163 -31.22 -7.35 -5.97
CA LEU A 163 -32.22 -7.70 -4.97
C LEU A 163 -33.22 -8.70 -5.57
N ALA A 164 -33.43 -9.82 -4.87
CA ALA A 164 -34.52 -10.75 -5.15
C ALA A 164 -35.71 -10.44 -4.23
N ILE A 165 -36.91 -10.30 -4.82
CA ILE A 165 -38.16 -10.10 -4.09
C ILE A 165 -39.02 -11.36 -4.26
N PRO A 166 -39.42 -12.04 -3.17
CA PRO A 166 -40.26 -13.21 -3.24
C PRO A 166 -41.70 -12.88 -3.66
N ALA A 167 -42.40 -13.87 -4.20
CA ALA A 167 -43.84 -13.76 -4.47
C ALA A 167 -44.67 -13.84 -3.18
N ASP A 168 -45.86 -13.23 -3.18
CA ASP A 168 -46.83 -13.27 -2.08
C ASP A 168 -47.09 -14.71 -1.60
N GLY A 169 -46.99 -14.93 -0.29
CA GLY A 169 -47.14 -16.23 0.36
C GLY A 169 -46.01 -17.22 0.06
N GLY A 170 -44.93 -16.77 -0.58
CA GLY A 170 -43.74 -17.57 -0.87
C GLY A 170 -42.85 -17.81 0.35
N THR A 171 -41.56 -18.03 0.10
CA THR A 171 -40.51 -18.11 1.14
C THR A 171 -39.63 -16.85 1.11
N PRO A 172 -39.00 -16.47 2.22
CA PRO A 172 -38.03 -15.38 2.21
C PRO A 172 -36.89 -15.60 1.20
N GLU A 173 -36.43 -14.53 0.57
CA GLU A 173 -35.29 -14.53 -0.34
C GLU A 173 -34.12 -13.77 0.32
N GLU A 174 -32.91 -14.27 0.17
CA GLU A 174 -31.69 -13.65 0.70
C GLU A 174 -30.78 -13.23 -0.45
N THR A 175 -30.30 -11.99 -0.42
CA THR A 175 -29.39 -11.41 -1.40
C THR A 175 -28.16 -10.85 -0.72
N THR A 176 -26.97 -11.25 -1.16
CA THR A 176 -25.70 -10.65 -0.73
C THR A 176 -25.27 -9.58 -1.73
N PHE A 177 -25.12 -8.35 -1.26
CA PHE A 177 -24.45 -7.26 -1.96
C PHE A 177 -23.00 -7.18 -1.53
N ARG A 178 -22.09 -7.01 -2.49
CA ARG A 178 -20.67 -6.75 -2.23
C ARG A 178 -20.36 -5.28 -2.51
N ALA A 179 -19.70 -4.61 -1.58
CA ALA A 179 -19.18 -3.27 -1.75
C ALA A 179 -17.67 -3.32 -1.91
N VAL A 180 -17.17 -2.58 -2.90
CA VAL A 180 -15.78 -2.11 -2.94
C VAL A 180 -15.80 -0.63 -2.55
N VAL A 181 -15.07 -0.29 -1.49
CA VAL A 181 -14.97 1.07 -0.96
C VAL A 181 -13.55 1.59 -1.21
N THR A 182 -13.44 2.78 -1.78
CA THR A 182 -12.17 3.42 -2.12
C THR A 182 -12.04 4.75 -1.38
N ASP A 183 -10.92 4.96 -0.66
CA ASP A 183 -10.58 6.26 -0.09
C ASP A 183 -10.22 7.24 -1.22
N ASN A 184 -10.92 8.38 -1.29
CA ASN A 184 -10.77 9.34 -2.38
C ASN A 184 -9.43 10.10 -2.35
N THR A 185 -8.74 10.11 -1.22
CA THR A 185 -7.45 10.79 -1.02
C THR A 185 -6.28 9.87 -1.32
N THR A 186 -6.31 8.66 -0.77
CA THR A 186 -5.18 7.72 -0.83
C THR A 186 -5.30 6.73 -1.99
N GLY A 187 -6.54 6.46 -2.44
CA GLY A 187 -6.83 5.43 -3.43
C GLY A 187 -6.90 4.01 -2.85
N CYS A 188 -6.70 3.84 -1.55
CA CYS A 188 -6.72 2.52 -0.91
C CYS A 188 -8.14 1.94 -0.87
N THR A 189 -8.23 0.61 -0.97
CA THR A 189 -9.51 -0.07 -1.14
C THR A 189 -9.75 -1.13 -0.09
N SER A 190 -11.02 -1.35 0.24
CA SER A 190 -11.46 -2.50 1.04
C SER A 190 -12.80 -3.01 0.55
N GLU A 191 -13.08 -4.27 0.87
CA GLU A 191 -14.31 -4.93 0.48
C GLU A 191 -15.12 -5.37 1.70
N THR A 192 -16.44 -5.30 1.60
CA THR A 192 -17.36 -5.83 2.61
C THR A 192 -18.65 -6.30 1.95
N GLU A 193 -19.54 -6.88 2.76
CA GLU A 193 -20.81 -7.43 2.30
C GLU A 193 -22.00 -6.91 3.11
N VAL A 194 -23.13 -6.77 2.42
CA VAL A 194 -24.43 -6.51 3.04
C VAL A 194 -25.39 -7.61 2.64
N VAL A 195 -25.99 -8.27 3.63
CA VAL A 195 -26.96 -9.34 3.41
C VAL A 195 -28.38 -8.80 3.62
N ILE A 196 -29.19 -8.85 2.57
CA ILE A 196 -30.58 -8.41 2.60
C ILE A 196 -31.51 -9.61 2.55
N THR A 197 -32.39 -9.74 3.54
CA THR A 197 -33.45 -10.74 3.54
C THR A 197 -34.79 -10.06 3.25
N VAL A 198 -35.50 -10.49 2.22
CA VAL A 198 -36.85 -10.00 1.90
C VAL A 198 -37.87 -11.05 2.26
N ASN A 199 -38.80 -10.71 3.16
CA ASN A 199 -39.92 -11.57 3.53
C ASN A 199 -41.11 -11.34 2.59
N PRO A 200 -41.82 -12.40 2.15
CA PRO A 200 -42.97 -12.27 1.28
C PRO A 200 -44.18 -11.68 2.01
N ASP A 201 -45.00 -10.95 1.25
CA ASP A 201 -46.30 -10.48 1.73
C ASP A 201 -47.27 -11.66 1.92
N PRO A 202 -48.28 -11.55 2.80
CA PRO A 202 -49.28 -12.61 2.95
C PRO A 202 -50.09 -12.83 1.66
N ALA A 203 -50.30 -14.10 1.27
CA ALA A 203 -51.17 -14.43 0.14
C ALA A 203 -52.63 -14.05 0.44
N LEU A 204 -53.19 -13.07 -0.29
CA LEU A 204 -54.60 -12.73 -0.21
C LEU A 204 -55.44 -13.71 -1.04
N GLN A 205 -56.40 -14.37 -0.38
CA GLN A 205 -57.37 -15.23 -1.06
C GLN A 205 -58.60 -14.41 -1.44
N ALA A 206 -58.86 -14.25 -2.74
CA ALA A 206 -60.08 -13.60 -3.22
C ALA A 206 -61.30 -14.46 -2.83
N THR A 207 -62.12 -13.97 -1.90
CA THR A 207 -63.42 -14.56 -1.64
C THR A 207 -64.44 -13.91 -2.58
N SER A 208 -64.92 -14.66 -3.56
CA SER A 208 -66.04 -14.21 -4.40
C SER A 208 -67.31 -14.21 -3.56
N ALA A 209 -67.83 -13.03 -3.21
CA ALA A 209 -69.16 -12.89 -2.64
C ALA A 209 -70.19 -13.06 -3.75
N THR A 210 -70.85 -14.22 -3.81
CA THR A 210 -72.05 -14.40 -4.61
C THR A 210 -73.22 -13.74 -3.89
N SER A 211 -73.66 -12.57 -4.35
CA SER A 211 -74.96 -12.02 -3.92
C SER A 211 -76.09 -12.70 -4.69
N CYS A 212 -77.12 -13.14 -3.98
CA CYS A 212 -78.38 -13.55 -4.60
C CYS A 212 -79.09 -12.32 -5.16
N ALA A 213 -79.55 -12.39 -6.40
CA ALA A 213 -80.58 -11.50 -6.91
C ALA A 213 -81.94 -11.99 -6.39
N ASP A 214 -82.59 -11.17 -5.58
CA ASP A 214 -84.02 -11.25 -5.22
C ASP A 214 -84.43 -9.83 -4.82
N GLU A 215 -85.51 -9.21 -5.29
CA GLU A 215 -86.43 -9.48 -6.39
C GLU A 215 -87.09 -8.11 -6.71
N ALA A 216 -87.78 -8.00 -7.85
CA ALA A 216 -88.38 -6.78 -8.40
C ALA A 216 -89.64 -6.28 -7.66
#